data_AF-A0A968H8L1-F1
#
_entry.id   AF-A0A968H8L1-F1
#
_cell.length_a   1.000
_cell.length_b   1.000
_cell.length_c   1.000
_cell.angle_alpha   90.00
_cell.angle_beta   90.00
_cell.angle_gamma   90.00
#
_symmetry.space_group_name_H-M   'P 1'
#
loop_
_entity.id
_entity.type
_entity.pdbx_description
1 polymer ?
#
loop_
_entity_poly.entity_id
_entity_poly.type
_entity_poly.pdbx_seq_one_letter_code
_entity_poly.pdbx_strand_id
1 'polypeptide(L)'
;MTTGKIAIPYYGTLSHPSSGFERVFFILEQEESCSGKHPQVSMGIWDANKTPLLPAWLHQNGIKQVVCSSVPDHSLIETMLKAGIRVFGEGSDKARKILKSLCLV
;
A
#
# COMPACT_ATOMS: atom_id res chain seq x y z
N MET A 1 1.00 20.24 -8.47
CA MET A 1 -0.08 19.26 -8.18
C MET A 1 0.51 18.24 -7.23
N THR A 2 0.06 18.16 -5.98
CA THR A 2 0.58 17.21 -5.00
C THR A 2 -0.19 15.91 -5.09
N THR A 3 0.25 15.02 -5.96
CA THR A 3 -0.30 13.66 -6.03
C THR A 3 0.26 12.84 -4.88
N GLY A 4 -0.60 12.32 -4.01
CA GLY A 4 -0.22 11.40 -2.94
C GLY A 4 -0.32 9.94 -3.40
N LYS A 5 0.66 9.09 -3.09
CA LYS A 5 0.57 7.65 -3.37
C LYS A 5 0.26 6.84 -2.12
N ILE A 6 -0.65 5.87 -2.25
CA ILE A 6 -1.03 4.91 -1.22
C ILE A 6 -0.70 3.51 -1.70
N ALA A 7 -0.02 2.72 -0.87
CA ALA A 7 0.16 1.28 -1.10
C ALA A 7 -0.89 0.47 -0.35
N ILE A 8 -1.42 -0.56 -0.99
CA ILE A 8 -2.32 -1.55 -0.40
C ILE A 8 -1.69 -2.92 -0.59
N PRO A 9 -1.27 -3.62 0.47
CA PRO A 9 -0.70 -4.97 0.33
C PRO A 9 -1.76 -5.91 -0.25
N TYR A 10 -1.35 -6.77 -1.19
CA TYR A 10 -2.17 -7.87 -1.67
C TYR A 10 -2.03 -9.06 -0.72
N TYR A 11 -3.13 -9.50 -0.12
CA TYR A 11 -3.16 -10.60 0.85
C TYR A 11 -3.58 -11.95 0.24
N GLY A 12 -3.89 -11.99 -1.05
CA GLY A 12 -4.26 -13.24 -1.72
C GLY A 12 -3.04 -14.09 -2.07
N THR A 13 -3.30 -15.35 -2.44
CA THR A 13 -2.28 -16.25 -2.96
C THR A 13 -2.14 -16.03 -4.46
N LEU A 14 -1.03 -15.42 -4.89
CA LEU A 14 -0.55 -15.61 -6.25
C LEU A 14 0.27 -16.92 -6.22
N SER A 15 -0.26 -18.00 -6.78
CA SER A 15 0.47 -19.27 -6.83
C SER A 15 1.40 -19.28 -8.04
N HIS A 16 2.72 -19.30 -7.80
CA HIS A 16 3.70 -19.75 -8.80
C HIS A 16 4.52 -20.91 -8.18
N PRO A 17 4.59 -22.10 -8.82
CA PRO A 17 5.07 -23.33 -8.18
C PRO A 17 6.55 -23.34 -7.73
N SER A 18 7.38 -22.44 -8.26
CA SER A 18 8.84 -22.46 -8.07
C SER A 18 9.41 -21.23 -7.35
N SER A 19 8.58 -20.24 -7.05
CA SER A 19 8.99 -19.01 -6.35
C SER A 19 7.71 -18.34 -5.83
N GLY A 20 7.49 -18.31 -4.52
CA GLY A 20 6.42 -17.47 -3.96
C GLY A 20 6.61 -16.03 -4.42
N PHE A 21 5.52 -15.34 -4.77
CA PHE A 21 5.65 -13.95 -5.23
C PHE A 21 6.19 -13.06 -4.11
N GLU A 22 7.15 -12.23 -4.48
CA GLU A 22 7.53 -11.00 -3.79
C GLU A 22 6.28 -10.18 -3.44
N ARG A 23 6.29 -9.51 -2.27
CA ARG A 23 5.06 -8.92 -1.70
C ARG A 23 4.49 -7.89 -2.68
N VAL A 24 3.30 -8.18 -3.21
CA VAL A 24 2.60 -7.34 -4.19
C VAL A 24 1.83 -6.24 -3.48
N PHE A 25 1.87 -5.04 -4.04
CA PHE A 25 1.13 -3.88 -3.56
C PHE A 25 0.34 -3.26 -4.72
N PHE A 26 -0.94 -2.95 -4.49
CA PHE A 26 -1.65 -2.01 -5.34
C PHE A 26 -1.23 -0.60 -4.95
N ILE A 27 -0.80 0.20 -5.91
CA ILE A 27 -0.40 1.59 -5.73
C ILE A 27 -1.50 2.47 -6.30
N LEU A 28 -2.17 3.18 -5.41
CA LEU A 28 -3.22 4.13 -5.70
C LEU A 28 -2.64 5.54 -5.77
N GLU A 29 -2.84 6.22 -6.90
CA GLU A 29 -2.50 7.63 -7.05
C GLU A 29 -3.71 8.51 -6.69
N GLN A 30 -3.54 9.41 -5.73
CA GLN A 30 -4.57 10.38 -5.35
C GLN A 30 -4.29 11.72 -6.02
N GLU A 31 -5.15 12.13 -6.94
CA GLU A 31 -5.23 13.52 -7.40
C GLU A 31 -6.17 14.31 -6.49
N GLU A 32 -5.72 15.46 -5.97
CA GLU A 32 -6.53 16.34 -5.12
C GLU A 32 -7.69 17.03 -5.87
N SER A 33 -7.74 16.97 -7.21
CA SER A 33 -8.52 17.91 -8.03
C SER A 33 -9.40 17.31 -9.13
N CYS A 34 -9.78 16.02 -9.07
CA CYS A 34 -10.73 15.47 -10.04
C CYS A 34 -11.84 14.66 -9.38
N SER A 35 -12.91 15.36 -8.99
CA SER A 35 -14.20 14.73 -8.70
C SER A 35 -14.73 14.09 -9.98
N GLY A 36 -14.63 12.75 -10.08
CA GLY A 36 -15.24 11.98 -11.16
C GLY A 36 -14.30 11.11 -12.00
N LYS A 37 -12.97 11.17 -11.78
CA LYS A 37 -12.05 10.20 -12.39
C LYS A 37 -11.92 8.97 -11.50
N HIS A 38 -11.96 7.79 -12.11
CA HIS A 38 -11.65 6.55 -11.40
C HIS A 38 -10.25 6.63 -10.80
N PRO A 39 -10.04 6.08 -9.59
CA PRO A 39 -8.72 6.01 -8.98
C PRO A 39 -7.74 5.33 -9.94
N GLN A 40 -6.60 5.99 -10.22
CA GLN A 40 -5.53 5.37 -10.99
C GLN A 40 -4.82 4.36 -10.09
N VAL A 41 -4.93 3.09 -10.47
CA VAL A 41 -4.33 1.96 -9.75
C VAL A 41 -3.23 1.36 -10.62
N SER A 42 -2.05 1.18 -10.03
CA SER A 42 -0.93 0.45 -10.60
C SER A 42 -0.49 -0.66 -9.65
N MET A 43 0.42 -1.52 -10.08
CA MET A 43 0.98 -2.60 -9.27
C MET A 43 2.45 -2.34 -9.00
N GLY A 44 2.87 -2.54 -7.75
CA GLY A 44 4.27 -2.54 -7.34
C GLY A 44 4.64 -3.87 -6.70
N ILE A 45 5.84 -4.36 -6.98
CA ILE A 45 6.37 -5.59 -6.41
C ILE A 45 7.60 -5.20 -5.58
N TRP A 46 7.59 -5.58 -4.30
CA TRP A 46 8.72 -5.34 -3.42
C TRP A 46 9.64 -6.56 -3.34
N ASP A 47 10.83 -6.42 -3.93
CA ASP A 47 11.91 -7.39 -3.87
C ASP A 47 12.88 -7.04 -2.71
N ALA A 48 12.89 -7.88 -1.68
CA ALA A 48 13.77 -7.71 -0.52
C ALA A 48 15.26 -7.92 -0.84
N ASN A 49 15.60 -8.60 -1.95
CA ASN A 49 17.00 -8.75 -2.37
C ASN A 49 17.55 -7.45 -2.98
N LYS A 50 16.69 -6.68 -3.67
CA LYS A 50 17.06 -5.37 -4.23
C LYS A 50 16.95 -4.26 -3.20
N THR A 51 15.86 -4.24 -2.42
CA THR A 51 15.62 -3.22 -1.40
C THR A 51 15.24 -3.90 -0.09
N PRO A 52 16.21 -4.20 0.79
CA PRO A 52 15.97 -5.01 2.00
C PRO A 52 14.94 -4.41 2.96
N LEU A 53 14.77 -3.09 2.93
CA LEU A 53 13.85 -2.37 3.80
C LEU A 53 12.60 -1.95 3.02
N LEU A 54 11.46 -2.53 3.35
CA LEU A 54 10.16 -2.13 2.78
C LEU A 54 9.90 -0.61 2.89
N PRO A 55 10.17 0.07 4.03
CA PRO A 55 10.01 1.51 4.10
C PRO A 55 10.84 2.28 3.06
N ALA A 56 12.05 1.82 2.77
CA ALA A 56 12.90 2.46 1.76
C ALA A 56 12.31 2.30 0.35
N TRP A 57 11.80 1.11 0.03
CA TRP A 57 11.12 0.87 -1.24
C TRP A 57 9.85 1.73 -1.39
N LEU A 58 9.05 1.86 -0.32
CA LEU A 58 7.86 2.72 -0.33
C LEU A 58 8.23 4.19 -0.60
N HIS A 59 9.29 4.70 0.02
CA HIS A 59 9.79 6.06 -0.24
C HIS A 59 10.28 6.27 -1.66
N GLN A 60 11.06 5.34 -2.19
CA GLN A 60 11.54 5.40 -3.58
C GLN A 60 10.38 5.46 -4.59
N ASN A 61 9.25 4.86 -4.24
CA ASN A 61 8.02 4.89 -5.03
C ASN A 61 7.11 6.09 -4.70
N GLY A 62 7.54 7.04 -3.86
CA GLY A 62 6.77 8.23 -3.48
C GLY A 62 5.58 7.93 -2.56
N ILE A 63 5.54 6.75 -1.94
CA ILE A 63 4.44 6.29 -1.10
C ILE A 63 4.67 6.75 0.34
N LYS A 64 3.70 7.48 0.88
CA LYS A 64 3.72 7.97 2.28
C LYS A 64 2.68 7.29 3.16
N GLN A 65 1.87 6.41 2.57
CA GLN A 65 0.72 5.82 3.24
C GLN A 65 0.55 4.36 2.81
N VAL A 66 0.29 3.49 3.77
CA VAL A 66 -0.06 2.09 3.56
C VAL A 66 -1.45 1.85 4.14
N VAL A 67 -2.32 1.20 3.37
CA VAL A 67 -3.66 0.81 3.81
C VAL A 67 -3.75 -0.71 3.82
N CYS A 68 -3.96 -1.28 5.00
CA CYS A 68 -4.08 -2.72 5.23
C CYS A 68 -5.56 -3.10 5.33
N SER A 69 -5.94 -4.23 4.73
CA SER A 69 -7.30 -4.79 4.91
C SER A 69 -7.44 -5.56 6.23
N SER A 70 -6.33 -6.00 6.82
CA SER A 70 -6.27 -6.59 8.16
C SER A 70 -5.64 -5.63 9.17
N VAL A 71 -5.75 -5.97 10.46
CA VAL A 71 -5.05 -5.26 11.54
C VAL A 71 -3.53 -5.47 11.40
N PRO A 72 -2.73 -4.40 11.19
CA PRO A 72 -1.28 -4.52 11.10
C PRO A 72 -0.64 -4.64 12.49
N ASP A 73 0.47 -5.37 12.59
CA ASP A 73 1.24 -5.52 13.81
C ASP A 73 1.75 -4.18 14.34
N HIS A 74 1.76 -4.02 15.68
CA HIS A 74 2.18 -2.77 16.32
C HIS A 74 3.62 -2.37 15.98
N SER A 75 4.53 -3.34 15.95
CA SER A 75 5.94 -3.13 15.59
C SER A 75 6.12 -2.64 14.15
N LEU A 76 5.28 -3.13 13.22
CA LEU A 76 5.26 -2.68 11.84
C LEU A 76 4.79 -1.22 11.74
N ILE A 77 3.72 -0.87 12.46
CA ILE A 77 3.19 0.50 12.49
C ILE A 77 4.26 1.47 12.99
N GLU A 78 4.93 1.16 14.10
CA GLU A 78 6.00 2.01 14.64
C GLU A 78 7.17 2.17 13.67
N THR A 79 7.60 1.08 13.04
CA THR A 79 8.71 1.10 12.08
C THR A 79 8.38 1.97 10.87
N MET A 80 7.17 1.82 10.32
CA MET A 80 6.69 2.64 9.21
C MET A 80 6.56 4.11 9.61
N LEU A 81 6.03 4.39 10.81
CA LEU A 81 5.86 5.75 11.30
C LEU A 81 7.20 6.46 11.52
N LYS A 82 8.21 5.76 12.06
CA LYS A 82 9.58 6.27 12.18
C LYS A 82 10.20 6.59 10.82
N ALA A 83 9.83 5.84 9.80
CA ALA A 83 10.21 6.15 8.43
C ALA A 83 9.34 7.27 7.80
N GLY A 84 8.34 7.84 8.49
CA GLY A 84 7.46 8.86 7.92
C GLY A 84 6.33 8.31 7.04
N ILE A 85 6.04 7.01 7.14
CA ILE A 85 4.97 6.31 6.42
C ILE A 85 3.81 6.04 7.39
N ARG A 86 2.61 6.51 7.04
CA ARG A 86 1.42 6.28 7.87
C ARG A 86 0.72 4.98 7.49
N VAL A 87 0.42 4.13 8.46
CA VAL A 87 -0.30 2.87 8.24
C VAL A 87 -1.74 3.00 8.75
N PHE A 88 -2.71 2.60 7.93
CA PHE A 88 -4.12 2.55 8.28
C PHE A 88 -4.64 1.12 8.15
N GLY A 89 -5.11 0.52 9.24
CA GLY A 89 -5.71 -0.81 9.24
C GLY A 89 -7.25 -0.79 9.18
N GLU A 90 -7.84 -1.98 9.27
CA GLU A 90 -9.30 -2.24 9.21
C GLU A 90 -10.17 -1.30 10.09
N GLY A 91 -9.68 -0.93 11.28
CA GLY A 91 -10.40 -0.03 12.19
C GLY A 91 -10.54 1.42 11.70
N SER A 92 -9.78 1.83 10.69
CA SER A 92 -9.76 3.21 10.17
C SER A 92 -10.87 3.48 9.15
N ASP A 93 -11.63 4.56 9.33
CA ASP A 93 -12.58 5.05 8.32
C ASP A 93 -11.95 5.27 6.95
N LYS A 94 -10.68 5.71 6.96
CA LYS A 94 -9.93 5.93 5.73
C LYS A 94 -9.66 4.62 4.99
N ALA A 95 -9.21 3.60 5.71
CA ALA A 95 -8.97 2.29 5.14
C ALA A 95 -10.26 1.71 4.56
N ARG A 96 -11.37 1.74 5.32
CA ARG A 96 -12.68 1.28 4.86
C ARG A 96 -13.15 1.97 3.58
N LYS A 97 -13.04 3.31 3.50
CA LYS A 97 -13.44 4.06 2.30
C LYS A 97 -12.61 3.68 1.08
N ILE A 98 -11.29 3.59 1.23
CA ILE A 98 -10.38 3.25 0.13
C ILE A 98 -10.62 1.81 -0.34
N LEU A 99 -10.67 0.85 0.57
CA LEU A 99 -10.83 -0.55 0.22
C LEU A 99 -12.19 -0.82 -0.47
N LYS A 100 -13.28 -0.20 0.01
CA LYS A 100 -14.60 -0.26 -0.66
C LYS A 100 -14.57 0.35 -2.05
N SER A 101 -13.89 1.48 -2.23
CA SER A 101 -13.80 2.13 -3.55
C SER A 101 -13.07 1.29 -4.60
N LEU A 102 -12.29 0.29 -4.16
CA LEU A 102 -11.51 -0.61 -4.99
C LEU A 102 -12.08 -2.04 -5.03
N CYS A 103 -13.27 -2.27 -4.45
CA CYS A 103 -13.90 -3.59 -4.33
C CYS A 103 -13.00 -4.65 -3.68
N LEU A 104 -12.17 -4.25 -2.70
CA LEU A 104 -11.26 -5.14 -1.97
C LEU A 104 -11.86 -5.67 -0.66
N VAL A 105 -12.98 -5.11 -0.20
CA VAL A 105 -13.81 -5.52 0.95
C VAL A 105 -15.25 -5.09 0.75
#